data_AF-A0A485P589-F1
#
_entry.id   AF-A0A485P589-F1
#
_cell.length_a   1.000
_cell.length_b   1.000
_cell.length_c   1.000
_cell.angle_alpha   90.00
_cell.angle_beta   90.00
_cell.angle_gamma   90.00
#
_symmetry.space_group_name_H-M   'P 1'
#
loop_
_entity.id
_entity.type
_entity.pdbx_description
1 polymer ?
#
loop_
_entity_poly.entity_id
_entity_poly.type
_entity_poly.pdbx_seq_one_letter_code
_entity_poly.pdbx_strand_id
1 'polypeptide(L)' 'VNIIPIIAKSDAISKSELTKFKIKITSELVSNGVQIYQFPTDDESVAEINGTMN' A
#
# COMPACT_ATOMS: atom_id res chain seq x y z
N VAL A 1 -12.40 3.82 10.73
CA VAL A 1 -11.18 3.17 11.29
C VAL A 1 -10.08 3.29 10.26
N ASN A 2 -8.81 3.30 10.68
CA ASN A 2 -7.68 3.39 9.77
C ASN A 2 -7.22 1.99 9.38
N ILE A 3 -7.37 1.63 8.10
CA ILE A 3 -7.07 0.28 7.60
C ILE A 3 -5.69 0.29 6.94
N ILE A 4 -4.81 -0.61 7.39
CA ILE A 4 -3.49 -0.85 6.78
C ILE A 4 -3.49 -2.28 6.23
N PRO A 5 -3.55 -2.49 4.91
CA PRO A 5 -3.50 -3.83 4.34
C PRO A 5 -2.08 -4.41 4.43
N ILE A 6 -1.97 -5.69 4.83
CA ILE A 6 -0.70 -6.42 4.87
C ILE A 6 -0.80 -7.71 4.06
N ILE A 7 0.29 -8.05 3.35
CA ILE A 7 0.42 -9.34 2.67
C ILE A 7 1.18 -10.27 3.62
N ALA A 8 0.46 -11.20 4.25
CA ALA A 8 1.06 -12.19 5.12
C ALA A 8 1.93 -13.18 4.32
N LYS A 9 2.97 -13.73 4.98
CA LYS A 9 3.89 -14.75 4.40
C LYS A 9 4.43 -14.37 3.01
N SER A 10 4.86 -13.12 2.86
CA SER A 10 5.38 -12.61 1.58
C SER A 10 6.65 -13.35 1.12
N ASP A 11 7.33 -14.07 2.00
CA ASP A 11 8.45 -14.96 1.70
C ASP A 11 8.07 -16.12 0.78
N ALA A 12 6.79 -16.49 0.72
CA ALA A 12 6.27 -17.50 -0.20
C ALA A 12 6.03 -16.99 -1.63
N ILE A 13 6.25 -15.70 -1.91
CA ILE A 13 5.97 -15.06 -3.20
C ILE A 13 7.27 -14.45 -3.74
N SER A 14 7.58 -14.66 -5.02
CA SER A 14 8.75 -14.03 -5.62
C SER A 14 8.59 -12.51 -5.72
N LYS A 15 9.72 -11.77 -5.78
CA LYS A 15 9.69 -10.30 -5.88
C LYS A 15 8.87 -9.79 -7.07
N SER A 16 8.97 -10.45 -8.23
CA SER A 16 8.27 -10.04 -9.45
C SER A 16 6.76 -10.29 -9.37
N GLU A 17 6.34 -11.40 -8.77
CA GLU A 17 4.93 -11.72 -8.52
C GLU A 17 4.34 -10.80 -7.45
N LEU A 18 5.10 -10.50 -6.39
CA LEU A 18 4.67 -9.61 -5.32
C LEU A 18 4.35 -8.21 -5.86
N THR A 19 5.15 -7.67 -6.78
CA THR A 19 4.87 -6.38 -7.44
C THR A 19 3.53 -6.41 -8.19
N LYS A 20 3.28 -7.46 -8.98
CA LYS A 20 2.01 -7.60 -9.72
C LYS A 20 0.82 -7.79 -8.76
N PHE A 21 1.03 -8.55 -7.69
CA PHE A 21 0.02 -8.82 -6.69
C PHE A 21 -0.37 -7.55 -5.92
N LYS A 22 0.61 -6.73 -5.50
CA LYS A 22 0.35 -5.42 -4.89
C LYS A 22 -0.51 -4.53 -5.77
N ILE A 23 -0.16 -4.38 -7.06
CA ILE A 23 -0.92 -3.56 -8.02
C ILE A 23 -2.36 -4.04 -8.14
N LYS A 24 -2.57 -5.37 -8.25
CA LYS A 24 -3.91 -5.95 -8.35
C LYS A 24 -4.76 -5.66 -7.12
N ILE A 25 -4.22 -5.89 -5.92
CA ILE A 25 -4.94 -5.64 -4.65
C ILE A 25 -5.28 -4.17 -4.49
N THR A 26 -4.33 -3.25 -4.74
CA THR A 26 -4.59 -1.81 -4.65
C THR A 26 -5.67 -1.37 -5.64
N SER A 27 -5.62 -1.86 -6.88
CA SER A 27 -6.64 -1.56 -7.89
C SER A 27 -8.02 -2.06 -7.49
N GLU A 28 -8.13 -3.27 -6.93
CA GLU A 28 -9.40 -3.81 -6.43
C GLU A 28 -9.96 -3.00 -5.25
N LEU A 29 -9.11 -2.59 -4.30
CA LEU A 29 -9.54 -1.75 -3.17
C LEU A 29 -10.11 -0.41 -3.64
N VAL A 30 -9.42 0.26 -4.58
CA VAL A 30 -9.90 1.52 -5.18
C VAL A 30 -11.20 1.31 -5.95
N SER A 31 -11.30 0.25 -6.75
CA SER A 31 -12.48 -0.04 -7.56
C SER A 31 -13.73 -0.34 -6.72
N ASN A 32 -13.55 -0.88 -5.52
CA ASN A 32 -14.63 -1.16 -4.56
C ASN A 32 -14.85 -0.01 -3.56
N GLY A 33 -14.15 1.12 -3.70
CA GLY A 33 -14.29 2.27 -2.80
C GLY A 33 -13.77 2.03 -1.39
N VAL A 34 -12.90 1.05 -1.19
CA VAL A 34 -12.30 0.75 0.13
C VAL A 34 -11.18 1.76 0.39
N GLN A 35 -11.40 2.63 1.37
CA GLN A 35 -10.42 3.62 1.79
C GLN A 35 -9.40 3.00 2.75
N ILE A 36 -8.12 3.07 2.37
CA ILE A 36 -6.99 2.67 3.21
C ILE A 36 -6.35 3.90 3.84
N TYR A 37 -5.67 3.69 4.97
CA TYR A 37 -4.92 4.75 5.63
C TYR A 37 -3.81 5.26 4.70
N GLN A 38 -3.72 6.59 4.59
CA GLN A 38 -2.68 7.30 3.87
C GLN A 38 -1.74 7.91 4.89
N PHE A 39 -0.44 7.70 4.72
CA PHE A 39 0.53 8.29 5.63
C PHE A 39 0.54 9.82 5.45
N PRO A 40 0.56 10.60 6.55
CA PRO A 40 0.54 12.06 6.48
C PRO A 40 1.79 12.57 5.77
N THR A 41 1.60 13.48 4.83
CA THR A 41 2.70 14.10 4.05
C THR A 41 2.93 15.56 4.43
N ASP A 42 2.33 16.02 5.53
CA ASP A 42 2.35 17.43 5.95
C ASP A 42 3.65 17.81 6.67
N ASP A 43 4.36 16.84 7.23
CA ASP A 43 5.65 17.02 7.89
C ASP A 43 6.78 16.81 6.88
N GLU A 44 7.52 17.88 6.57
CA GLU A 44 8.62 17.87 5.60
C GLU A 44 9.69 16.81 5.88
N SER A 45 9.89 16.41 7.14
CA SER A 45 10.89 15.40 7.51
C SER A 45 10.54 13.98 7.04
N VAL A 46 9.26 13.71 6.81
CA VAL A 46 8.74 12.38 6.41
C VAL A 46 7.89 12.43 5.14
N ALA A 47 7.61 13.62 4.60
CA ALA A 47 6.74 13.82 3.45
C ALA A 47 7.21 13.07 2.20
N GLU A 48 8.51 13.11 1.90
CA GLU A 48 9.08 12.41 0.73
C GLU A 48 8.89 10.89 0.85
N ILE A 49 9.24 10.36 2.02
CA ILE A 49 9.15 8.93 2.32
C ILE A 49 7.69 8.47 2.26
N ASN A 50 6.77 9.21 2.86
CA ASN A 50 5.34 8.88 2.87
C ASN A 50 4.70 9.03 1.49
N GLY A 51 5.11 10.03 0.70
CA GLY A 51 4.64 10.24 -0.67
C GLY A 51 5.02 9.09 -1.61
N THR A 52 6.17 8.44 -1.40
CA THR A 52 6.55 7.23 -2.17
C THR A 52 5.83 5.96 -1.72
N MET A 53 5.27 5.95 -0.50
CA MET A 53 4.59 4.79 0.08
C MET A 53 3.07 4.78 -0.12
N ASN A 54 2.46 5.94 -0.40
CA ASN A 54 1.04 6.13 -0.69
C ASN A 54 0.68 5.73 -2.13
#